data_AF-A0A1Q9PAS2-F1
#
_entry.id   AF-A0A1Q9PAS2-F1
#
_cell.length_a   1.000
_cell.length_b   1.000
_cell.length_c   1.000
_cell.angle_alpha   90.00
_cell.angle_beta   90.00
_cell.angle_gamma   90.00
#
_symmetry.space_group_name_H-M   'P 1'
#
loop_
_entity.id
_entity.type
_entity.pdbx_description
1 polymer ?
#
loop_
_entity_poly.entity_id
_entity_poly.type
_entity_poly.pdbx_seq_one_letter_code
_entity_poly.pdbx_strand_id
1 'polypeptide(L)'
;MRRVITSTQHTNLDFKSLEQRRVRSRNLVSQSGWKYAAIIIFTGFVILMVAEVLYFTGMSTVLSAMTTALSPFIALFLGILGLNFFGRESLVKEDRFHAMNVWMALGLVVFSLAEITGFLIRITESSTEIFFTIGLVQMPALLLWGVGVIGYLRSSNSALGVFTGNRIGSILFIVTAISSLALVVILILINPSQNLLATFVSVPMIVGLGVILCVLGGIIWILREGLIARPLILMFLGVLMLLIRSLFWGIVTYSPGSPFDYVTAIEGYILVGASLAAASRLDDVYMTRDEEEVE
;
A
#
# COMPACT_ATOMS: atom_id res chain seq x y z
N MET A 1 50.12 22.69 46.88
CA MET A 1 49.59 21.55 46.10
C MET A 1 48.28 21.06 46.71
N ARG A 2 47.12 21.50 46.20
CA ARG A 2 45.83 20.84 46.47
C ARG A 2 44.78 21.24 45.45
N ARG A 3 44.08 20.21 44.96
CA ARG A 3 42.76 20.15 44.32
C ARG A 3 42.58 20.77 42.93
N VAL A 4 42.71 19.90 41.92
CA VAL A 4 42.01 20.02 40.63
C VAL A 4 41.51 18.63 40.26
N ILE A 5 40.46 18.13 40.91
CA ILE A 5 39.68 16.97 40.45
C ILE A 5 38.26 17.16 41.00
N THR A 6 37.35 17.75 40.22
CA THR A 6 35.89 17.75 40.51
C THR A 6 35.00 18.20 39.35
N SER A 7 35.52 18.64 38.20
CA SER A 7 34.64 19.14 37.11
C SER A 7 34.21 18.09 36.07
N THR A 8 34.76 16.87 36.10
CA THR A 8 34.47 15.83 35.08
C THR A 8 33.27 14.94 35.38
N GLN A 9 32.76 14.90 36.62
CA GLN A 9 31.58 14.10 36.96
C GLN A 9 30.26 14.80 36.66
N HIS A 10 30.22 16.14 36.65
CA HIS A 10 28.97 16.87 36.43
C HIS A 10 28.53 16.88 34.95
N THR A 11 29.47 16.92 34.02
CA THR A 11 29.19 16.88 32.57
C THR A 11 28.68 15.51 32.09
N ASN A 12 29.09 14.43 32.75
CA ASN A 12 28.71 13.06 32.36
C ASN A 12 27.27 12.69 32.75
N LEU A 13 26.72 13.33 33.79
CA LEU A 13 25.33 13.15 34.22
C LEU A 13 24.35 13.90 33.31
N ASP A 14 24.73 15.10 32.84
CA ASP A 14 23.92 15.87 31.90
C ASP A 14 23.79 15.15 30.55
N PHE A 15 24.89 14.59 30.04
CA PHE A 15 24.91 13.88 28.76
C PHE A 15 23.96 12.66 28.75
N LYS A 16 24.00 11.81 29.79
CA LYS A 16 23.09 10.65 29.91
C LYS A 16 21.62 11.07 30.04
N SER A 17 21.35 12.18 30.70
CA SER A 17 19.98 12.68 30.86
C SER A 17 19.41 13.24 29.54
N LEU A 18 20.25 13.88 28.73
CA LEU A 18 19.92 14.35 27.39
C LEU A 18 19.70 13.17 26.45
N GLU A 19 20.57 12.16 26.48
CA GLU A 19 20.42 10.94 25.68
C GLU A 19 19.13 10.18 26.03
N GLN A 20 18.78 10.06 27.32
CA GLN A 20 17.51 9.48 27.75
C GLN A 20 16.30 10.30 27.29
N ARG A 21 16.36 11.64 27.35
CA ARG A 21 15.28 12.52 26.84
C ARG A 21 15.12 12.36 25.32
N ARG A 22 16.22 12.24 24.58
CA ARG A 22 16.22 12.01 23.12
C ARG A 22 15.57 10.68 22.77
N VAL A 23 15.98 9.57 23.39
CA VAL A 23 15.37 8.25 23.18
C VAL A 23 13.87 8.29 23.50
N ARG A 24 13.47 9.01 24.56
CA ARG A 24 12.07 9.17 24.93
C ARG A 24 11.27 9.96 23.90
N SER A 25 11.82 11.05 23.36
CA SER A 25 11.16 11.86 22.32
C SER A 25 10.94 11.09 21.02
N ARG A 26 11.95 10.35 20.53
CA ARG A 26 11.84 9.49 19.33
C ARG A 26 10.78 8.41 19.49
N ASN A 27 10.72 7.79 20.67
CA ASN A 27 9.70 6.80 20.98
C ASN A 27 8.29 7.41 20.95
N LEU A 28 8.12 8.66 21.39
CA LEU A 28 6.81 9.34 21.39
C LEU A 28 6.34 9.71 19.97
N VAL A 29 7.24 10.21 19.11
CA VAL A 29 6.92 10.56 17.72
C VAL A 29 6.60 9.31 16.92
N SER A 30 7.43 8.25 17.02
CA SER A 30 7.16 6.97 16.39
C SER A 30 5.82 6.37 16.86
N GLN A 31 5.52 6.41 18.17
CA GLN A 31 4.24 5.95 18.71
C GLN A 31 3.03 6.71 18.14
N SER A 32 3.18 7.98 17.76
CA SER A 32 2.05 8.78 17.25
C SER A 32 1.54 8.26 15.90
N GLY A 33 2.43 7.92 14.94
CA GLY A 33 2.04 7.35 13.64
C GLY A 33 1.32 6.02 13.78
N TRP A 34 1.77 5.19 14.72
CA TRP A 34 1.14 3.90 15.04
C TRP A 34 -0.27 4.05 15.61
N LYS A 35 -0.53 5.09 16.40
CA LYS A 35 -1.89 5.34 16.91
C LYS A 35 -2.87 5.60 15.78
N TYR A 36 -2.50 6.42 14.79
CA TYR A 36 -3.35 6.70 13.63
C TYR A 36 -3.58 5.44 12.77
N ALA A 37 -2.52 4.69 12.49
CA ALA A 37 -2.62 3.42 11.76
C ALA A 37 -3.52 2.41 12.51
N ALA A 38 -3.40 2.31 13.83
CA ALA A 38 -4.22 1.44 14.65
C ALA A 38 -5.71 1.84 14.62
N ILE A 39 -6.03 3.14 14.64
CA ILE A 39 -7.41 3.63 14.50
C ILE A 39 -7.99 3.24 13.13
N ILE A 40 -7.20 3.39 12.06
CA ILE A 40 -7.62 3.00 10.71
C ILE A 40 -7.87 1.49 10.63
N ILE A 41 -6.94 0.66 11.13
CA ILE A 41 -7.09 -0.80 11.17
C ILE A 41 -8.30 -1.22 12.01
N PHE A 42 -8.49 -0.61 13.18
CA PHE A 42 -9.65 -0.89 14.03
C PHE A 42 -10.96 -0.57 13.32
N THR A 43 -10.99 0.51 12.55
CA THR A 43 -12.16 0.87 11.72
C THR A 43 -12.45 -0.22 10.68
N GLY A 44 -11.41 -0.75 10.02
CA GLY A 44 -11.56 -1.89 9.11
C GLY A 44 -12.10 -3.14 9.79
N PHE A 45 -11.55 -3.49 10.95
CA PHE A 45 -12.05 -4.61 11.74
C PHE A 45 -13.52 -4.47 12.12
N VAL A 46 -13.98 -3.26 12.47
CA VAL A 46 -15.40 -2.99 12.74
C VAL A 46 -16.24 -3.19 11.47
N ILE A 47 -15.79 -2.71 10.31
CA ILE A 47 -16.48 -2.89 9.03
C ILE A 47 -16.58 -4.39 8.68
N LEU A 48 -15.48 -5.14 8.85
CA LEU A 48 -15.44 -6.57 8.61
C LEU A 48 -16.42 -7.33 9.52
N MET A 49 -16.44 -7.00 10.81
CA MET A 49 -17.38 -7.58 11.78
C MET A 49 -18.84 -7.30 11.41
N VAL A 50 -19.16 -6.05 11.03
CA VAL A 50 -20.50 -5.70 10.55
C VAL A 50 -20.85 -6.48 9.28
N ALA A 51 -19.90 -6.61 8.36
CA ALA A 51 -20.09 -7.36 7.12
C ALA A 51 -20.37 -8.85 7.37
N GLU A 52 -19.64 -9.46 8.30
CA GLU A 52 -19.81 -10.86 8.70
C GLU A 52 -21.19 -11.09 9.34
N VAL A 53 -21.59 -10.22 10.28
CA VAL A 53 -22.93 -10.29 10.90
C VAL A 53 -24.02 -10.21 9.85
N LEU A 54 -23.96 -9.22 8.95
CA LEU A 54 -24.97 -9.06 7.89
C LEU A 54 -25.02 -10.27 6.93
N TYR A 55 -23.89 -10.91 6.67
CA TYR A 55 -23.82 -12.11 5.85
C TYR A 55 -24.53 -13.28 6.56
N PHE A 56 -24.22 -13.55 7.83
CA PHE A 56 -24.81 -14.67 8.57
C PHE A 56 -26.29 -14.47 8.92
N THR A 57 -26.77 -13.22 9.04
CA THR A 57 -28.19 -12.91 9.21
C THR A 57 -28.98 -12.93 7.90
N GLY A 58 -28.34 -13.24 6.76
CA GLY A 58 -28.99 -13.31 5.46
C GLY A 58 -29.33 -11.95 4.85
N MET A 59 -28.76 -10.85 5.36
CA MET A 59 -29.02 -9.48 4.89
C MET A 59 -28.10 -9.10 3.71
N SER A 60 -28.00 -9.98 2.71
CA SER A 60 -27.07 -9.85 1.58
C SER A 60 -27.29 -8.58 0.74
N THR A 61 -28.54 -8.13 0.58
CA THR A 61 -28.86 -6.88 -0.13
C THR A 61 -28.34 -5.64 0.59
N VAL A 62 -28.51 -5.59 1.92
CA VAL A 62 -28.03 -4.48 2.75
C VAL A 62 -26.51 -4.47 2.76
N LEU A 63 -25.89 -5.65 2.92
CA LEU A 63 -24.45 -5.80 2.84
C LEU A 63 -23.92 -5.30 1.49
N SER A 64 -24.51 -5.74 0.38
CA SER A 64 -24.09 -5.31 -0.96
C SER A 64 -24.23 -3.80 -1.15
N ALA A 65 -25.36 -3.20 -0.74
CA ALA A 65 -25.55 -1.76 -0.83
C ALA A 65 -24.52 -0.98 0.00
N MET A 66 -24.27 -1.44 1.23
CA MET A 66 -23.29 -0.83 2.13
C MET A 66 -21.88 -0.91 1.56
N THR A 67 -21.42 -2.09 1.14
CA THR A 67 -20.04 -2.30 0.68
C THR A 67 -19.76 -1.61 -0.65
N THR A 68 -20.77 -1.58 -1.54
CA THR A 68 -20.68 -0.88 -2.83
C THR A 68 -20.50 0.63 -2.64
N ALA A 69 -21.13 1.22 -1.62
CA ALA A 69 -20.92 2.63 -1.28
C ALA A 69 -19.59 2.84 -0.52
N LEU A 70 -19.30 2.02 0.48
CA LEU A 70 -18.13 2.21 1.35
C LEU A 70 -16.80 2.03 0.62
N SER A 71 -16.69 1.06 -0.29
CA SER A 71 -15.44 0.76 -1.05
C SER A 71 -14.83 2.01 -1.69
N PRO A 72 -15.54 2.74 -2.59
CA PRO A 72 -14.99 3.93 -3.22
C PRO A 72 -14.74 5.07 -2.23
N PHE A 73 -15.59 5.26 -1.21
CA PHE A 73 -15.41 6.33 -0.23
C PHE A 73 -14.18 6.12 0.64
N ILE A 74 -13.93 4.88 1.07
CA ILE A 74 -12.75 4.53 1.88
C ILE A 74 -11.47 4.71 1.06
N ALA A 75 -11.45 4.22 -0.19
CA ALA A 75 -10.33 4.42 -1.10
C ALA A 75 -10.04 5.92 -1.32
N LEU A 76 -11.09 6.72 -1.59
CA LEU A 76 -10.95 8.15 -1.81
C LEU A 76 -10.45 8.88 -0.56
N PHE A 77 -11.06 8.61 0.60
CA PHE A 77 -10.72 9.26 1.86
C PHE A 77 -9.26 8.98 2.24
N LEU A 78 -8.83 7.71 2.19
CA LEU A 78 -7.46 7.33 2.50
C LEU A 78 -6.46 7.83 1.45
N GLY A 79 -6.86 7.87 0.17
CA GLY A 79 -6.08 8.48 -0.90
C GLY A 79 -5.85 9.98 -0.67
N ILE A 80 -6.90 10.74 -0.38
CA ILE A 80 -6.81 12.17 -0.07
C ILE A 80 -5.99 12.42 1.19
N LEU A 81 -6.19 11.62 2.24
CA LEU A 81 -5.37 11.70 3.46
C LEU A 81 -3.89 11.44 3.16
N GLY A 82 -3.56 10.42 2.37
CA GLY A 82 -2.20 10.13 1.93
C GLY A 82 -1.59 11.30 1.14
N LEU A 83 -2.33 11.88 0.20
CA LEU A 83 -1.90 13.07 -0.53
C LEU A 83 -1.76 14.28 0.39
N ASN A 84 -2.54 14.39 1.45
CA ASN A 84 -2.38 15.48 2.43
C ASN A 84 -1.11 15.30 3.28
N PHE A 85 -0.75 14.06 3.61
CA PHE A 85 0.48 13.75 4.34
C PHE A 85 1.74 13.94 3.50
N PHE A 86 1.72 13.49 2.24
CA PHE A 86 2.90 13.45 1.37
C PHE A 86 2.84 14.40 0.16
N GLY A 87 1.79 15.20 -0.01
CA GLY A 87 1.65 16.11 -1.16
C GLY A 87 2.04 17.55 -0.87
N ARG A 88 2.18 17.92 0.42
CA ARG A 88 2.50 19.29 0.86
C ARG A 88 3.99 19.60 0.77
N GLU A 89 4.83 18.59 0.97
CA GLU A 89 6.26 18.71 0.71
C GLU A 89 6.44 18.51 -0.79
N SER A 90 7.16 19.42 -1.45
CA SER A 90 7.23 19.40 -2.91
C SER A 90 7.75 18.04 -3.39
N LEU A 91 7.21 17.54 -4.50
CA LEU A 91 7.73 16.39 -5.27
C LEU A 91 9.22 16.52 -5.65
N VAL A 92 9.85 17.64 -5.29
CA VAL A 92 11.24 18.01 -5.52
C VAL A 92 12.16 17.57 -4.37
N LYS A 93 11.63 17.20 -3.19
CA LYS A 93 12.46 16.47 -2.20
C LYS A 93 12.92 15.16 -2.86
N GLU A 94 14.23 14.93 -2.90
CA GLU A 94 14.84 13.73 -3.51
C GLU A 94 14.51 12.41 -2.77
N ASP A 95 13.58 12.45 -1.81
CA ASP A 95 13.15 11.28 -1.05
C ASP A 95 12.23 10.39 -1.90
N ARG A 96 12.79 9.25 -2.30
CA ARG A 96 12.11 8.22 -3.09
C ARG A 96 11.08 7.43 -2.29
N PHE A 97 11.19 7.37 -0.97
CA PHE A 97 10.17 6.77 -0.11
C PHE A 97 8.92 7.64 -0.07
N HIS A 98 9.11 8.95 0.09
CA HIS A 98 8.05 9.94 0.01
C HIS A 98 7.32 9.88 -1.35
N ALA A 99 8.08 9.88 -2.46
CA ALA A 99 7.51 9.75 -3.79
C ALA A 99 6.69 8.45 -3.95
N MET A 100 7.17 7.31 -3.45
CA MET A 100 6.42 6.05 -3.46
C MET A 100 5.06 6.21 -2.77
N ASN A 101 5.02 6.81 -1.57
CA ASN A 101 3.78 7.00 -0.82
C ASN A 101 2.80 7.94 -1.54
N VAL A 102 3.29 8.98 -2.25
CA VAL A 102 2.44 9.83 -3.10
C VAL A 102 1.80 9.02 -4.23
N TRP A 103 2.58 8.19 -4.93
CA TRP A 103 2.05 7.33 -5.99
C TRP A 103 1.04 6.31 -5.47
N MET A 104 1.27 5.76 -4.28
CA MET A 104 0.33 4.87 -3.61
C MET A 104 -0.99 5.58 -3.28
N ALA A 105 -0.93 6.79 -2.71
CA ALA A 105 -2.09 7.60 -2.39
C ALA A 105 -2.87 8.02 -3.64
N LEU A 106 -2.18 8.41 -4.72
CA LEU A 106 -2.82 8.76 -5.99
C LEU A 106 -3.50 7.53 -6.62
N GLY A 107 -2.86 6.36 -6.56
CA GLY A 107 -3.48 5.12 -7.01
C GLY A 107 -4.74 4.75 -6.21
N LEU A 108 -4.83 5.04 -4.90
CA LEU A 108 -6.08 4.87 -4.13
C LEU A 108 -7.21 5.75 -4.66
N VAL A 109 -6.91 7.00 -5.04
CA VAL A 109 -7.90 7.90 -5.66
C VAL A 109 -8.37 7.33 -7.00
N VAL A 110 -7.46 6.82 -7.83
CA VAL A 110 -7.82 6.20 -9.12
C VAL A 110 -8.61 4.89 -8.91
N PHE A 111 -8.25 4.07 -7.91
CA PHE A 111 -9.05 2.90 -7.54
C PHE A 111 -10.47 3.30 -7.12
N SER A 112 -10.65 4.38 -6.35
CA SER A 112 -11.98 4.90 -6.03
C SER A 112 -12.80 5.21 -7.29
N LEU A 113 -12.20 5.89 -8.28
CA LEU A 113 -12.85 6.16 -9.55
C LEU A 113 -13.23 4.88 -10.30
N ALA A 114 -12.37 3.85 -10.24
CA ALA A 114 -12.66 2.55 -10.83
C ALA A 114 -13.83 1.84 -10.14
N GLU A 115 -13.91 1.91 -8.80
CA GLU A 115 -15.02 1.35 -8.02
C GLU A 115 -16.34 2.08 -8.33
N ILE A 116 -16.33 3.41 -8.42
CA ILE A 116 -17.50 4.22 -8.83
C ILE A 116 -17.93 3.84 -10.25
N THR A 117 -16.97 3.72 -11.17
CA THR A 117 -17.26 3.33 -12.56
C THR A 117 -17.88 1.94 -12.61
N GLY A 118 -17.35 0.99 -11.84
CA GLY A 118 -17.91 -0.35 -11.71
C GLY A 118 -19.33 -0.37 -11.17
N PHE A 119 -19.64 0.48 -10.19
CA PHE A 119 -21.00 0.65 -9.68
C PHE A 119 -21.95 1.21 -10.74
N LEU A 120 -21.56 2.27 -11.47
CA LEU A 120 -22.40 2.88 -12.49
C LEU A 120 -22.72 1.89 -13.62
N ILE A 121 -21.72 1.14 -14.08
CA ILE A 121 -21.90 0.17 -15.18
C ILE A 121 -22.78 -1.01 -14.74
N ARG A 122 -22.69 -1.43 -13.48
CA ARG A 122 -23.59 -2.46 -12.91
C ARG A 122 -25.07 -2.09 -12.98
N ILE A 123 -25.40 -0.81 -13.04
CA ILE A 123 -26.78 -0.33 -13.15
C ILE A 123 -27.26 -0.40 -14.61
N THR A 124 -26.34 -0.35 -15.59
CA THR A 124 -26.68 -0.11 -17.01
C THR A 124 -26.41 -1.27 -17.96
N GLU A 125 -25.46 -2.16 -17.66
CA GLU A 125 -24.92 -3.12 -18.64
C GLU A 125 -24.91 -4.59 -18.18
N SER A 126 -24.60 -5.47 -19.14
CA SER A 126 -24.46 -6.91 -18.92
C SER A 126 -23.25 -7.24 -18.04
N SER A 127 -23.28 -8.38 -17.35
CA SER A 127 -22.23 -8.79 -16.40
C SER A 127 -20.82 -8.85 -16.97
N THR A 128 -20.67 -8.94 -18.30
CA THR A 128 -19.40 -9.19 -18.99
C THR A 128 -18.64 -7.91 -19.31
N GLU A 129 -19.34 -6.84 -19.70
CA GLU A 129 -18.77 -5.51 -19.98
C GLU A 129 -18.24 -4.84 -18.70
N ILE A 130 -18.81 -5.23 -17.55
CA ILE A 130 -18.41 -4.80 -16.21
C ILE A 130 -16.97 -5.21 -15.88
N PHE A 131 -16.57 -6.47 -16.12
CA PHE A 131 -15.21 -6.93 -15.82
C PHE A 131 -14.15 -6.19 -16.61
N PHE A 132 -14.42 -6.05 -17.92
CA PHE A 132 -13.50 -5.42 -18.86
C PHE A 132 -13.29 -3.94 -18.49
N THR A 133 -14.38 -3.23 -18.23
CA THR A 133 -14.32 -1.80 -17.96
C THR A 133 -13.73 -1.50 -16.58
N ILE A 134 -14.12 -2.24 -15.53
CA ILE A 134 -13.53 -2.07 -14.20
C ILE A 134 -12.02 -2.31 -14.26
N GLY A 135 -11.58 -3.43 -14.85
CA GLY A 135 -10.17 -3.75 -14.88
C GLY A 135 -9.36 -2.75 -15.71
N LEU A 136 -9.90 -2.22 -16.83
CA LEU A 136 -9.26 -1.15 -17.59
C LEU A 136 -9.08 0.14 -16.78
N VAL A 137 -10.09 0.54 -16.01
CA VAL A 137 -10.03 1.77 -15.20
C VAL A 137 -9.11 1.59 -13.98
N GLN A 138 -8.86 0.35 -13.55
CA GLN A 138 -7.88 0.04 -12.50
C GLN A 138 -6.43 0.03 -12.99
N MET A 139 -6.17 -0.17 -14.28
CA MET A 139 -4.79 -0.24 -14.82
C MET A 139 -3.95 1.01 -14.53
N PRO A 140 -4.46 2.26 -14.68
CA PRO A 140 -3.69 3.43 -14.31
C PRO A 140 -3.30 3.44 -12.83
N ALA A 141 -4.18 3.00 -11.92
CA ALA A 141 -3.85 2.88 -10.49
C ALA A 141 -2.68 1.91 -10.25
N LEU A 142 -2.73 0.75 -10.92
CA LEU A 142 -1.68 -0.26 -10.85
C LEU A 142 -0.35 0.26 -11.39
N LEU A 143 -0.37 1.00 -12.50
CA LEU A 143 0.82 1.60 -13.08
C LEU A 143 1.44 2.63 -12.14
N LEU A 144 0.62 3.46 -11.49
CA LEU A 144 1.09 4.45 -10.51
C LEU A 144 1.79 3.73 -9.34
N TRP A 145 1.16 2.71 -8.77
CA TRP A 145 1.75 1.90 -7.70
C TRP A 145 3.05 1.23 -8.14
N GLY A 146 3.06 0.64 -9.35
CA GLY A 146 4.25 0.03 -9.94
C GLY A 146 5.40 1.02 -10.10
N VAL A 147 5.14 2.22 -10.62
CA VAL A 147 6.13 3.29 -10.77
C VAL A 147 6.70 3.70 -9.42
N GLY A 148 5.84 3.89 -8.41
CA GLY A 148 6.27 4.25 -7.06
C GLY A 148 7.17 3.18 -6.43
N VAL A 149 6.72 1.93 -6.40
CA VAL A 149 7.40 0.82 -5.73
C VAL A 149 8.70 0.44 -6.44
N ILE A 150 8.71 0.36 -7.78
CA ILE A 150 9.92 0.08 -8.56
C ILE A 150 10.90 1.26 -8.47
N GLY A 151 10.40 2.50 -8.47
CA GLY A 151 11.20 3.70 -8.26
C GLY A 151 11.93 3.66 -6.92
N TYR A 152 11.23 3.26 -5.85
CA TYR A 152 11.84 3.09 -4.54
C TYR A 152 12.85 1.94 -4.50
N LEU A 153 12.54 0.77 -5.09
CA LEU A 153 13.50 -0.34 -5.21
C LEU A 153 14.80 0.10 -5.89
N ARG A 154 14.70 0.85 -7.00
CA ARG A 154 15.87 1.34 -7.74
C ARG A 154 16.72 2.26 -6.88
N SER A 155 16.07 3.13 -6.09
CA SER A 155 16.75 4.01 -5.14
C SER A 155 17.47 3.22 -4.05
N SER A 156 16.76 2.31 -3.39
CA SER A 156 17.31 1.48 -2.31
C SER A 156 18.46 0.60 -2.81
N ASN A 157 18.33 0.04 -4.01
CA ASN A 157 19.40 -0.72 -4.63
C ASN A 157 20.63 0.15 -4.95
N SER A 158 20.44 1.39 -5.41
CA SER A 158 21.54 2.32 -5.68
C SER A 158 22.29 2.70 -4.40
N ALA A 159 21.57 2.86 -3.28
CA ALA A 159 22.17 3.17 -1.99
C ALA A 159 22.97 1.99 -1.40
N LEU A 160 22.49 0.76 -1.60
CA LEU A 160 23.12 -0.46 -1.08
C LEU A 160 24.18 -1.06 -2.02
N GLY A 161 24.25 -0.60 -3.27
CA GLY A 161 25.21 -1.08 -4.26
C GLY A 161 25.02 -2.54 -4.70
N VAL A 162 23.84 -3.14 -4.47
CA VAL A 162 23.61 -4.58 -4.70
C VAL A 162 23.64 -4.93 -6.19
N PHE A 163 23.01 -4.10 -7.04
CA PHE A 163 23.05 -4.23 -8.50
C PHE A 163 23.52 -2.94 -9.17
N THR A 164 24.46 -3.07 -10.12
CA THR A 164 24.96 -1.95 -10.93
C THR A 164 24.11 -1.73 -12.19
N GLY A 165 23.61 -0.50 -12.38
CA GLY A 165 23.00 -0.04 -13.63
C GLY A 165 21.47 -0.20 -13.76
N ASN A 166 20.94 0.16 -14.94
CA ASN A 166 19.50 0.21 -15.24
C ASN A 166 18.86 -1.18 -15.52
N ARG A 167 19.53 -2.28 -15.14
CA ARG A 167 19.15 -3.65 -15.52
C ARG A 167 17.89 -4.16 -14.80
N ILE A 168 17.61 -3.66 -13.59
CA ILE A 168 16.44 -4.08 -12.79
C ILE A 168 15.14 -3.83 -13.54
N GLY A 169 14.99 -2.66 -14.18
CA GLY A 169 13.79 -2.33 -14.96
C GLY A 169 13.58 -3.27 -16.14
N SER A 170 14.65 -3.55 -16.89
CA SER A 170 14.59 -4.49 -18.03
C SER A 170 14.25 -5.91 -17.60
N ILE A 171 14.84 -6.39 -16.50
CA ILE A 171 14.54 -7.73 -15.95
C ILE A 171 13.07 -7.79 -15.51
N LEU A 172 12.59 -6.81 -14.76
CA LEU A 172 11.20 -6.76 -14.32
C LEU A 172 10.24 -6.72 -15.51
N PHE A 173 10.53 -5.95 -16.55
CA PHE A 173 9.71 -5.90 -17.75
C PHE A 173 9.63 -7.26 -18.46
N ILE A 174 10.77 -7.92 -18.68
CA ILE A 174 10.82 -9.23 -19.33
C ILE A 174 10.06 -10.27 -18.50
N VAL A 175 10.29 -10.32 -17.19
CA VAL A 175 9.60 -11.24 -16.28
C VAL A 175 8.10 -10.98 -16.31
N THR A 176 7.66 -9.73 -16.21
CA THR A 176 6.24 -9.35 -16.25
C THR A 176 5.60 -9.79 -17.58
N ALA A 177 6.26 -9.55 -18.71
CA ALA A 177 5.75 -9.93 -20.02
C ALA A 177 5.61 -11.45 -20.18
N ILE A 178 6.65 -12.21 -19.80
CA ILE A 178 6.63 -13.68 -19.87
C ILE A 178 5.58 -14.25 -18.92
N SER A 179 5.54 -13.77 -17.67
CA SER A 179 4.54 -14.20 -16.68
C SER A 179 3.12 -13.88 -17.12
N SER A 180 2.89 -12.74 -17.78
CA SER A 180 1.57 -12.39 -18.32
C SER A 180 1.17 -13.33 -19.45
N LEU A 181 2.04 -13.59 -20.43
CA LEU A 181 1.75 -14.53 -21.51
C LEU A 181 1.50 -15.94 -20.99
N ALA A 182 2.33 -16.41 -20.07
CA ALA A 182 2.16 -17.73 -19.45
C ALA A 182 0.82 -17.83 -18.68
N LEU A 183 0.47 -16.81 -17.91
CA LEU A 183 -0.76 -16.81 -17.12
C LEU A 183 -2.01 -16.73 -18.00
N VAL A 184 -1.98 -15.97 -19.11
CA VAL A 184 -3.08 -15.98 -20.10
C VAL A 184 -3.32 -17.40 -20.62
N VAL A 185 -2.25 -18.09 -21.05
CA VAL A 185 -2.37 -19.45 -21.58
C VAL A 185 -2.93 -20.40 -20.51
N ILE A 186 -2.42 -20.32 -19.28
CA ILE A 186 -2.90 -21.15 -18.16
C ILE A 186 -4.38 -20.90 -17.87
N LEU A 187 -4.83 -19.64 -17.77
CA LEU A 187 -6.23 -19.33 -17.47
C LEU A 187 -7.19 -19.77 -18.58
N ILE A 188 -6.81 -19.62 -19.85
CA ILE A 188 -7.62 -20.11 -20.98
C ILE A 188 -7.75 -21.64 -20.94
N LEU A 189 -6.69 -22.35 -20.56
CA LEU A 189 -6.72 -23.82 -20.46
C LEU A 189 -7.55 -24.31 -19.27
N ILE A 190 -7.51 -23.61 -18.14
CA ILE A 190 -8.25 -24.00 -16.92
C ILE A 190 -9.74 -23.65 -17.04
N ASN A 191 -10.06 -22.47 -17.61
CA ASN A 191 -11.43 -21.97 -17.73
C ASN A 191 -11.76 -21.58 -19.19
N PRO A 192 -11.93 -22.55 -20.10
CA PRO A 192 -12.14 -22.28 -21.53
C PRO A 192 -13.49 -21.60 -21.84
N SER A 193 -14.44 -21.63 -20.90
CA SER A 193 -15.73 -20.94 -21.02
C SER A 193 -15.68 -19.46 -20.61
N GLN A 194 -14.57 -19.00 -20.04
CA GLN A 194 -14.41 -17.62 -19.59
C GLN A 194 -14.16 -16.69 -20.78
N ASN A 195 -14.76 -15.50 -20.77
CA ASN A 195 -14.57 -14.53 -21.85
C ASN A 195 -13.10 -14.12 -21.97
N LEU A 196 -12.52 -14.30 -23.16
CA LEU A 196 -11.14 -13.90 -23.49
C LEU A 196 -10.83 -12.46 -23.09
N LEU A 197 -11.75 -11.52 -23.29
CA LEU A 197 -11.55 -10.11 -22.94
C LEU A 197 -11.38 -9.92 -21.43
N ALA A 198 -12.17 -10.62 -20.60
CA ALA A 198 -12.03 -10.57 -19.15
C ALA A 198 -10.70 -11.19 -18.69
N THR A 199 -10.23 -12.23 -19.37
CA THR A 199 -8.91 -12.85 -19.12
C THR A 199 -7.77 -11.89 -19.47
N PHE A 200 -7.83 -11.22 -20.62
CA PHE A 200 -6.78 -10.27 -21.04
C PHE A 200 -6.65 -9.05 -20.12
N VAL A 201 -7.73 -8.66 -19.45
CA VAL A 201 -7.69 -7.55 -18.47
C VAL A 201 -7.32 -8.02 -17.07
N SER A 202 -7.77 -9.20 -16.64
CA SER A 202 -7.46 -9.71 -15.30
C SER A 202 -6.00 -10.15 -15.15
N VAL A 203 -5.37 -10.67 -16.21
CA VAL A 203 -3.98 -11.14 -16.15
C VAL A 203 -2.98 -10.03 -15.83
N PRO A 204 -2.96 -8.87 -16.51
CA PRO A 204 -2.03 -7.80 -16.15
C PRO A 204 -2.26 -7.25 -14.74
N MET A 205 -3.50 -7.28 -14.23
CA MET A 205 -3.79 -6.95 -12.82
C MET A 205 -3.10 -7.94 -11.86
N ILE A 206 -3.32 -9.24 -12.06
CA ILE A 206 -2.74 -10.30 -11.22
C ILE A 206 -1.21 -10.24 -11.27
N VAL A 207 -0.63 -10.14 -12.46
CA VAL A 207 0.83 -10.11 -12.64
C VAL A 207 1.41 -8.81 -12.08
N GLY A 208 0.81 -7.65 -12.35
CA GLY A 208 1.31 -6.38 -11.84
C GLY A 208 1.27 -6.30 -10.31
N LEU A 209 0.17 -6.74 -9.68
CA LEU A 209 0.09 -6.83 -8.21
C LEU A 209 1.10 -7.83 -7.65
N GLY A 210 1.27 -8.98 -8.31
CA GLY A 210 2.28 -9.98 -7.96
C GLY A 210 3.71 -9.42 -8.01
N VAL A 211 4.05 -8.65 -9.05
CA VAL A 211 5.35 -7.99 -9.17
C VAL A 211 5.53 -6.95 -8.07
N ILE A 212 4.52 -6.11 -7.81
CA ILE A 212 4.56 -5.13 -6.71
C ILE A 212 4.81 -5.83 -5.37
N LEU A 213 4.15 -6.95 -5.09
CA LEU A 213 4.36 -7.73 -3.86
C LEU A 213 5.76 -8.31 -3.77
N CYS A 214 6.28 -8.91 -4.84
CA CYS A 214 7.64 -9.43 -4.86
C CYS A 214 8.67 -8.32 -4.57
N VAL A 215 8.47 -7.13 -5.16
CA VAL A 215 9.34 -5.98 -4.92
C VAL A 215 9.22 -5.48 -3.48
N LEU A 216 8.01 -5.26 -2.97
CA LEU A 216 7.78 -4.87 -1.58
C LEU A 216 8.36 -5.88 -0.60
N GLY A 217 8.17 -7.18 -0.84
CA GLY A 217 8.74 -8.26 -0.04
C GLY A 217 10.27 -8.22 -0.02
N GLY A 218 10.90 -7.98 -1.18
CA GLY A 218 12.35 -7.76 -1.27
C GLY A 218 12.82 -6.55 -0.48
N ILE A 219 12.11 -5.42 -0.58
CA ILE A 219 12.43 -4.20 0.17
C ILE A 219 12.25 -4.42 1.68
N ILE A 220 11.18 -5.06 2.11
CA ILE A 220 10.93 -5.41 3.52
C ILE A 220 12.05 -6.30 4.06
N TRP A 221 12.46 -7.31 3.27
CA TRP A 221 13.55 -8.20 3.67
C TRP A 221 14.86 -7.46 3.89
N ILE A 222 15.19 -6.53 2.98
CA ILE A 222 16.38 -5.69 3.06
C ILE A 222 16.30 -4.73 4.27
N LEU A 223 15.14 -4.13 4.51
CA LEU A 223 14.95 -3.09 5.53
C LEU A 223 14.39 -3.62 6.85
N ARG A 224 14.39 -4.94 7.09
CA ARG A 224 13.62 -5.60 8.16
C ARG A 224 13.86 -5.07 9.58
N GLU A 225 15.02 -4.48 9.84
CA GLU A 225 15.40 -3.91 11.15
C GLU A 225 15.09 -2.41 11.26
N GLY A 226 14.75 -1.76 10.15
CA GLY A 226 14.45 -0.33 10.09
C GLY A 226 13.02 0.00 10.49
N LEU A 227 12.81 1.25 10.93
CA LEU A 227 11.48 1.77 11.27
C LEU A 227 10.52 1.79 10.06
N ILE A 228 11.06 1.86 8.85
CA ILE A 228 10.34 1.86 7.57
C ILE A 228 9.73 0.48 7.24
N ALA A 229 10.29 -0.63 7.76
CA ALA A 229 9.78 -1.97 7.44
C ALA A 229 8.31 -2.16 7.85
N ARG A 230 7.91 -1.55 8.96
CA ARG A 230 6.58 -1.74 9.51
C ARG A 230 5.45 -1.14 8.64
N PRO A 231 5.50 0.14 8.20
CA PRO A 231 4.52 0.63 7.23
C PRO A 231 4.61 -0.15 5.91
N LEU A 232 5.79 -0.59 5.47
CA LEU A 232 5.91 -1.43 4.27
C LEU A 232 5.18 -2.78 4.42
N ILE A 233 5.22 -3.41 5.61
CA ILE A 233 4.46 -4.64 5.88
C ILE A 233 2.96 -4.40 5.74
N LEU A 234 2.43 -3.30 6.28
CA LEU A 234 1.01 -2.94 6.12
C LEU A 234 0.65 -2.73 4.64
N MET A 235 1.53 -2.05 3.89
CA MET A 235 1.35 -1.85 2.45
C MET A 235 1.34 -3.19 1.71
N PHE A 236 2.29 -4.07 2.01
CA PHE A 236 2.37 -5.42 1.45
C PHE A 236 1.10 -6.21 1.72
N LEU A 237 0.58 -6.20 2.95
CA LEU A 237 -0.67 -6.89 3.29
C LEU A 237 -1.86 -6.29 2.53
N GLY A 238 -1.94 -4.97 2.38
CA GLY A 238 -2.99 -4.32 1.60
C GLY A 238 -2.97 -4.69 0.12
N VAL A 239 -1.77 -4.67 -0.49
CA VAL A 239 -1.59 -5.12 -1.89
C VAL A 239 -1.88 -6.62 -2.01
N LEU A 240 -1.56 -7.43 -1.00
CA LEU A 240 -1.83 -8.86 -0.98
C LEU A 240 -3.33 -9.14 -0.98
N MET A 241 -4.12 -8.40 -0.20
CA MET A 241 -5.58 -8.49 -0.22
C MET A 241 -6.15 -8.17 -1.61
N LEU A 242 -5.60 -7.15 -2.28
CA LEU A 242 -6.01 -6.82 -3.66
C LEU A 242 -5.59 -7.88 -4.68
N LEU A 243 -4.43 -8.52 -4.50
CA LEU A 243 -4.04 -9.66 -5.34
C LEU A 243 -5.00 -10.84 -5.13
N ILE A 244 -5.33 -11.17 -3.88
CA ILE A 244 -6.30 -12.22 -3.54
C ILE A 244 -7.64 -11.93 -4.22
N ARG A 245 -8.13 -10.70 -4.13
CA ARG A 245 -9.33 -10.23 -4.84
C ARG A 245 -9.24 -10.49 -6.36
N SER A 246 -8.15 -10.06 -7.00
CA SER A 246 -7.95 -10.28 -8.44
C SER A 246 -7.84 -11.76 -8.83
N LEU A 247 -7.23 -12.60 -7.98
CA LEU A 247 -7.18 -14.06 -8.19
C LEU A 247 -8.59 -14.69 -8.11
N PHE A 248 -9.43 -14.24 -7.17
CA PHE A 248 -10.81 -14.71 -7.09
C PHE A 248 -11.64 -14.34 -8.32
N TRP A 249 -11.39 -13.17 -8.92
CA TRP A 249 -11.99 -12.79 -10.20
C TRP A 249 -11.52 -13.69 -11.35
N GLY A 250 -10.21 -13.92 -11.44
CA GLY A 250 -9.61 -14.66 -12.55
C GLY A 250 -9.86 -16.18 -12.50
N ILE A 251 -9.78 -16.79 -11.33
CA ILE A 251 -9.72 -18.26 -11.17
C ILE A 251 -11.06 -18.85 -10.75
N VAL A 252 -11.70 -18.25 -9.74
CA VAL A 252 -12.90 -18.82 -9.10
C VAL A 252 -14.19 -18.31 -9.75
N THR A 253 -14.09 -17.44 -10.77
CA THR A 253 -15.23 -16.82 -11.47
C THR A 253 -16.21 -16.11 -10.52
N TYR A 254 -15.71 -15.58 -9.40
CA TYR A 254 -16.54 -14.77 -8.51
C TYR A 254 -17.01 -13.51 -9.24
N SER A 255 -18.31 -13.19 -9.13
CA SER A 255 -18.87 -12.00 -9.79
C SER A 255 -18.30 -10.71 -9.16
N PRO A 256 -17.68 -9.81 -9.95
CA PRO A 256 -17.20 -8.49 -9.53
C PRO A 256 -18.36 -7.72 -8.97
N GLY A 257 -18.15 -7.11 -7.81
CA GLY A 257 -19.14 -6.43 -7.00
C GLY A 257 -20.10 -7.33 -6.21
N SER A 258 -19.75 -8.61 -6.04
CA SER A 258 -20.29 -9.36 -4.90
C SER A 258 -19.88 -8.68 -3.58
N PRO A 259 -20.62 -8.89 -2.48
CA PRO A 259 -20.22 -8.38 -1.17
C PRO A 259 -18.80 -8.73 -0.77
N PHE A 260 -18.38 -9.96 -1.03
CA PHE A 260 -17.03 -10.44 -0.75
C PHE A 260 -15.95 -9.65 -1.51
N ASP A 261 -16.24 -9.30 -2.76
CA ASP A 261 -15.36 -8.49 -3.59
C ASP A 261 -15.08 -7.12 -2.96
N TYR A 262 -16.15 -6.40 -2.61
CA TYR A 262 -16.04 -5.07 -2.02
C TYR A 262 -15.46 -5.10 -0.60
N VAL A 263 -15.77 -6.10 0.23
CA VAL A 263 -15.16 -6.23 1.57
C VAL A 263 -13.65 -6.45 1.45
N THR A 264 -13.20 -7.34 0.55
CA THR A 264 -11.77 -7.57 0.34
C THR A 264 -11.06 -6.31 -0.18
N ALA A 265 -11.73 -5.54 -1.04
CA ALA A 265 -11.24 -4.25 -1.51
C ALA A 265 -11.07 -3.24 -0.37
N ILE A 266 -12.11 -3.09 0.47
CA ILE A 266 -12.13 -2.20 1.63
C ILE A 266 -10.95 -2.52 2.56
N GLU A 267 -10.76 -3.79 2.93
CA GLU A 267 -9.65 -4.20 3.79
C GLU A 267 -8.29 -3.88 3.15
N GLY A 268 -8.15 -4.13 1.85
CA GLY A 268 -6.95 -3.76 1.09
C GLY A 268 -6.66 -2.25 1.16
N TYR A 269 -7.67 -1.41 0.91
CA TYR A 269 -7.54 0.05 0.99
C TYR A 269 -7.22 0.54 2.39
N ILE A 270 -7.84 -0.05 3.42
CA ILE A 270 -7.59 0.28 4.83
C ILE A 270 -6.15 -0.03 5.22
N LEU A 271 -5.63 -1.20 4.83
CA LEU A 271 -4.24 -1.57 5.11
C LEU A 271 -3.23 -0.65 4.41
N VAL A 272 -3.49 -0.28 3.14
CA VAL A 272 -2.66 0.71 2.44
C VAL A 272 -2.77 2.09 3.10
N GLY A 273 -3.97 2.53 3.49
CA GLY A 273 -4.16 3.80 4.19
C GLY A 273 -3.49 3.84 5.57
N ALA A 274 -3.55 2.73 6.32
CA ALA A 274 -2.86 2.58 7.59
C ALA A 274 -1.34 2.63 7.41
N SER A 275 -0.82 2.04 6.33
CA SER A 275 0.58 2.16 5.94
C SER A 275 0.98 3.62 5.72
N LEU A 276 0.21 4.37 4.93
CA LEU A 276 0.46 5.79 4.65
C LEU A 276 0.44 6.62 5.93
N ALA A 277 -0.53 6.38 6.82
CA ALA A 277 -0.62 7.07 8.10
C ALA A 277 0.60 6.76 9.00
N ALA A 278 1.02 5.50 9.09
CA ALA A 278 2.21 5.11 9.84
C ALA A 278 3.49 5.71 9.25
N ALA A 279 3.59 5.78 7.92
CA ALA A 279 4.74 6.33 7.21
C ALA A 279 4.88 7.85 7.39
N SER A 280 3.77 8.60 7.44
CA SER A 280 3.77 10.07 7.50
C SER A 280 4.48 10.67 8.71
N ARG A 281 4.67 9.88 9.77
CA ARG A 281 5.30 10.30 11.03
C ARG A 281 6.75 9.85 11.16
N LEU A 282 7.29 9.21 10.13
CA LEU A 282 8.71 8.86 10.08
C LEU A 282 9.56 10.09 9.77
N ASP A 283 9.08 11.01 8.93
CA ASP A 283 9.80 12.23 8.53
C ASP A 283 10.11 13.12 9.76
N ASP A 284 9.15 13.24 10.69
CA ASP A 284 9.30 13.95 11.97
C ASP A 284 10.47 13.37 12.81
N VAL A 285 10.74 12.06 12.72
CA VAL A 285 11.83 11.40 13.47
C VAL A 285 13.20 11.69 12.85
N TYR A 286 13.27 11.81 11.52
CA TYR A 286 14.53 12.06 10.82
C TYR A 286 14.93 13.54 10.87
N MET A 287 13.98 14.48 10.78
CA MET A 287 14.28 15.92 10.88
C MET A 287 14.86 16.31 12.24
N THR A 288 14.39 15.70 13.33
CA THR A 288 14.99 15.92 14.66
C THR A 288 16.45 15.44 14.78
N ARG A 289 16.95 14.63 13.84
CA ARG A 289 18.33 14.13 13.88
C ARG A 289 19.31 15.10 13.21
N ASP A 290 18.93 15.70 12.09
CA ASP A 290 19.81 16.57 11.31
C ASP A 290 20.06 17.91 12.01
N GLU A 291 19.08 18.42 12.78
CA GLU A 291 19.26 19.59 13.64
C GLU A 291 20.25 19.32 14.79
N GLU A 292 20.37 18.07 15.25
CA GLU A 292 21.27 17.68 16.35
C GLU A 292 22.72 17.41 15.90
N GLU A 293 22.98 17.18 14.61
CA GLU A 293 24.35 16.96 14.10
C GLU A 293 25.07 18.29 13.76
N VAL A 294 24.36 19.42 13.82
CA VAL A 294 24.88 20.77 13.53
C VAL A 294 25.20 21.57 14.81
N GLU A 295 24.77 21.11 16.00
CA GLU A 295 25.10 21.68 17.32
C GLU A 295 26.22 20.91 18.05
#